data_AF-A0A6B2E4C6-F1
#
_entry.id   AF-A0A6B2E4C6-F1
#
_cell.length_a   1.000
_cell.length_b   1.000
_cell.length_c   1.000
_cell.angle_alpha   90.00
_cell.angle_beta   90.00
_cell.angle_gamma   90.00
#
_symmetry.space_group_name_H-M   'P 1'
#
loop_
_entity.id
_entity.type
_entity.pdbx_description
1 polymer ?
#
loop_
_entity_poly.entity_id
_entity_poly.type
_entity_poly.pdbx_seq_one_letter_code
_entity_poly.pdbx_strand_id
1 'polypeptide(L)' 'GDQLPIEMRVVHLAEVAEVHLRRGGPDAAVALAEARAGSQFDPAVVAAFTAAAPEIFTGLLDEDVWTAALDQAPDRDRT' A
#
# COMPACT_ATOMS: atom_id res chain seq x y z
N GLY A 1 9.63 9.78 -6.37
CA GLY A 1 10.91 9.54 -7.05
C GLY A 1 11.90 8.97 -6.05
N ASP A 2 12.97 8.36 -6.54
CA ASP A 2 14.01 7.67 -5.78
C ASP A 2 14.76 8.54 -4.74
N GLN A 3 14.69 9.87 -4.88
CA GLN A 3 15.23 10.82 -3.89
C GLN A 3 14.38 10.97 -2.62
N LEU A 4 13.13 10.51 -2.61
CA LEU A 4 12.34 10.45 -1.38
C LEU A 4 12.68 9.18 -0.60
N PRO A 5 12.74 9.22 0.74
CA PRO A 5 12.81 8.03 1.57
C PRO A 5 11.75 7.00 1.16
N ILE A 6 12.11 5.71 1.17
CA ILE A 6 11.25 4.63 0.66
C ILE A 6 9.92 4.57 1.42
N GLU A 7 9.93 4.88 2.71
CA GLU A 7 8.79 4.92 3.60
C GLU A 7 7.77 5.97 3.13
N MET A 8 8.26 7.16 2.74
CA MET A 8 7.38 8.22 2.23
C MET A 8 6.77 7.88 0.88
N ARG A 9 7.50 7.14 0.03
CA ARG A 9 6.99 6.67 -1.26
C ARG A 9 5.89 5.62 -1.09
N VAL A 10 6.06 4.72 -0.11
CA VAL A 10 5.05 3.70 0.26
C VAL A 10 3.81 4.36 0.84
N VAL A 11 3.97 5.28 1.81
CA VAL A 11 2.86 6.01 2.43
C VAL A 11 2.07 6.78 1.37
N HIS A 12 2.75 7.49 0.46
CA HIS A 12 2.06 8.26 -0.59
C HIS A 12 1.17 7.41 -1.49
N LEU A 13 1.62 6.20 -1.86
CA LEU A 13 0.79 5.27 -2.63
C LEU A 13 -0.36 4.73 -1.77
N ALA A 14 -0.08 4.31 -0.54
CA ALA A 14 -1.05 3.71 0.36
C ALA A 14 -2.22 4.66 0.67
N GLU A 15 -1.94 5.94 0.94
CA GLU A 15 -2.96 6.96 1.23
C GLU A 15 -4.03 7.07 0.14
N VAL A 16 -3.63 6.96 -1.14
CA VAL A 16 -4.56 7.12 -2.26
C VAL A 16 -5.19 5.78 -2.67
N ALA A 17 -4.40 4.69 -2.62
CA ALA A 17 -4.86 3.36 -2.96
C ALA A 17 -5.96 2.88 -2.01
N GLU A 18 -5.83 3.16 -0.72
CA GLU A 18 -6.79 2.83 0.32
C GLU A 18 -8.18 3.43 0.03
N VAL A 19 -8.24 4.70 -0.41
CA VAL A 19 -9.51 5.34 -0.77
C VAL A 19 -10.20 4.62 -1.93
N HIS A 20 -9.43 4.12 -2.89
CA HIS A 20 -9.95 3.41 -4.05
C HIS A 20 -10.32 1.96 -3.72
N LEU A 21 -9.59 1.33 -2.78
CA LEU A 21 -9.97 0.05 -2.20
C LEU A 21 -11.36 0.14 -1.56
N ARG A 22 -11.61 1.15 -0.71
CA ARG A 22 -12.93 1.33 -0.06
C ARG A 22 -14.06 1.63 -1.05
N ARG A 23 -13.78 2.31 -2.16
CA ARG A 23 -14.80 2.75 -3.12
C ARG A 23 -15.08 1.75 -4.24
N GLY A 24 -14.08 0.97 -4.65
CA GLY A 24 -14.14 0.14 -5.85
C GLY A 24 -13.38 -1.19 -5.73
N GLY A 25 -12.91 -1.54 -4.53
CA GLY A 25 -12.21 -2.79 -4.27
C GLY A 25 -10.76 -2.82 -4.78
N PRO A 26 -10.10 -3.99 -4.63
CA PRO A 26 -8.71 -4.22 -5.01
C PRO A 26 -8.35 -3.77 -6.43
N ASP A 27 -9.18 -4.13 -7.41
CA ASP A 27 -8.92 -3.82 -8.83
C ASP A 27 -8.90 -2.32 -9.09
N ALA A 28 -9.76 -1.54 -8.41
CA ALA A 28 -9.79 -0.09 -8.55
C ALA A 28 -8.53 0.56 -7.95
N ALA A 29 -8.01 0.02 -6.85
CA ALA A 29 -6.77 0.49 -6.25
C ALA A 29 -5.54 0.17 -7.11
N VAL A 30 -5.47 -1.03 -7.69
CA VAL A 30 -4.40 -1.44 -8.63
C VAL A 30 -4.44 -0.59 -9.90
N ALA A 31 -5.61 -0.46 -10.54
CA ALA A 31 -5.76 0.31 -11.76
C ALA A 31 -5.33 1.78 -11.57
N LEU A 32 -5.63 2.37 -10.42
CA LEU A 32 -5.17 3.71 -10.06
C LEU A 32 -3.64 3.79 -9.95
N ALA A 33 -3.03 2.84 -9.23
CA ALA A 33 -1.59 2.81 -8.99
C ALA A 33 -0.82 2.72 -10.30
N GLU A 34 -1.25 1.81 -11.19
CA GLU A 34 -0.68 1.63 -12.53
C GLU A 34 -0.85 2.87 -13.40
N ALA A 35 -2.05 3.46 -13.43
CA ALA A 35 -2.35 4.64 -14.24
C ALA A 35 -1.49 5.86 -13.89
N ARG A 36 -0.93 5.91 -12.68
CA ARG A 36 -0.14 7.05 -12.18
C ARG A 36 1.32 6.68 -11.86
N ALA A 37 1.76 5.49 -12.24
CA ALA A 37 3.14 5.07 -12.12
C ALA A 37 4.07 5.99 -12.93
N GLY A 38 5.19 6.41 -12.32
CA GLY A 38 6.19 7.27 -12.97
C GLY A 38 5.82 8.75 -13.02
N SER A 39 4.62 9.14 -12.59
CA SER A 39 4.23 10.53 -12.39
C SER A 39 4.01 10.81 -10.91
N GLN A 40 2.86 10.42 -10.37
CA GLN A 40 2.52 10.59 -8.96
C GLN A 40 3.22 9.55 -8.08
N PHE A 41 3.31 8.31 -8.56
CA PHE A 41 3.84 7.20 -7.78
C PHE A 41 5.17 6.72 -8.33
N ASP A 42 5.99 6.22 -7.40
CA ASP A 42 7.24 5.62 -7.78
C ASP A 42 7.02 4.27 -8.47
N PRO A 43 7.54 4.04 -9.70
CA PRO A 43 7.31 2.81 -10.45
C PRO A 43 7.72 1.53 -9.71
N ALA A 44 8.81 1.59 -8.92
CA ALA A 44 9.29 0.41 -8.20
C ALA A 44 8.33 0.03 -7.06
N VAL A 45 7.74 1.04 -6.40
CA VAL A 45 6.75 0.83 -5.35
C VAL A 45 5.43 0.34 -5.94
N VAL A 46 4.99 0.88 -7.08
CA VAL A 46 3.80 0.40 -7.78
C VAL A 46 3.96 -1.06 -8.20
N ALA A 47 5.12 -1.43 -8.76
CA ALA A 47 5.38 -2.82 -9.15
C ALA A 47 5.31 -3.79 -7.96
N ALA A 48 5.92 -3.44 -6.83
CA ALA A 48 5.86 -4.24 -5.61
C ALA A 48 4.43 -4.34 -5.06
N PHE A 49 3.71 -3.22 -5.04
CA PHE A 49 2.33 -3.15 -4.59
C PHE A 49 1.39 -4.01 -5.46
N THR A 50 1.44 -3.89 -6.78
CA THR A 50 0.60 -4.67 -7.69
C THR A 50 0.89 -6.17 -7.57
N ALA A 51 2.16 -6.56 -7.43
CA ALA A 51 2.54 -7.96 -7.26
C ALA A 51 2.01 -8.56 -5.94
N ALA A 52 1.92 -7.75 -4.88
CA ALA A 52 1.46 -8.18 -3.56
C ALA A 52 0.00 -7.77 -3.25
N ALA A 53 -0.73 -7.17 -4.20
CA ALA A 53 -2.04 -6.56 -3.94
C ALA A 53 -3.06 -7.52 -3.30
N PRO A 54 -3.20 -8.79 -3.73
CA PRO A 54 -4.11 -9.72 -3.06
C PRO A 54 -3.76 -9.94 -1.58
N GLU A 55 -2.46 -10.07 -1.28
CA GLU A 55 -1.98 -10.27 0.10
C GLU A 55 -2.17 -9.01 0.94
N ILE A 56 -1.83 -7.84 0.40
CA ILE A 56 -1.96 -6.55 1.07
C ILE A 56 -3.43 -6.25 1.44
N PHE A 57 -4.38 -6.60 0.56
CA PHE A 57 -5.78 -6.24 0.75
C PHE A 57 -6.62 -7.29 1.49
N THR A 58 -6.13 -8.53 1.59
CA THR A 58 -6.87 -9.59 2.29
C THR A 58 -7.10 -9.18 3.75
N GLY A 59 -8.37 -9.14 4.19
CA GLY A 59 -8.74 -8.80 5.56
C GLY A 59 -8.60 -7.31 5.94
N LEU A 60 -7.99 -6.48 5.09
CA LEU A 60 -7.59 -5.11 5.45
C LEU A 60 -8.77 -4.20 5.85
N LEU A 61 -9.97 -4.44 5.31
CA LEU A 61 -11.18 -3.67 5.65
C LEU A 61 -11.99 -4.29 6.79
N ASP A 62 -11.69 -5.53 7.15
CA ASP A 62 -12.44 -6.31 8.14
C ASP A 62 -11.72 -6.35 9.51
N GLU A 63 -10.41 -6.07 9.53
CA GLU A 63 -9.55 -6.13 10.72
C GLU A 63 -9.41 -4.78 11.45
N ASP A 64 -9.08 -4.85 12.75
CA ASP A 64 -8.56 -3.69 13.47
C ASP A 64 -7.17 -3.34 12.91
N VAL A 65 -7.16 -2.38 11.98
CA VAL A 65 -5.99 -1.89 11.25
C VAL A 65 -4.82 -1.55 12.17
N TRP A 66 -5.08 -1.05 13.39
CA TRP A 66 -4.00 -0.68 14.30
C TRP A 66 -3.29 -1.91 14.88
N THR A 67 -4.06 -2.92 15.28
CA THR A 67 -3.51 -4.19 15.78
C THR A 67 -2.78 -4.94 14.66
N ALA A 68 -3.37 -5.00 13.46
CA ALA A 68 -2.77 -5.66 12.30
C ALA A 68 -1.44 -5.00 11.86
N ALA A 69 -1.35 -3.66 11.91
CA ALA A 69 -0.12 -2.95 11.60
C ALA A 69 1.01 -3.23 12.60
N LEU A 70 0.70 -3.29 13.90
CA LEU A 70 1.67 -3.61 14.94
C LEU A 70 2.20 -5.05 14.81
N ASP A 71 1.34 -6.01 14.44
CA ASP A 71 1.75 -7.41 14.22
C ASP A 71 2.71 -7.61 13.05
N GLN A 72 2.71 -6.69 12.08
CA GLN A 72 3.64 -6.71 10.94
C GLN A 72 4.89 -5.85 11.17
N ALA A 73 5.01 -5.17 12.31
CA ALA A 73 6.14 -4.33 12.60
C ALA A 73 7.44 -5.15 12.74
N PRO A 74 8.58 -4.69 12.18
CA PRO A 74 9.85 -5.43 12.20
C PRO A 74 10.45 -5.58 13.61
N ASP A 75 9.94 -4.84 14.59
CA ASP A 75 10.32 -4.86 15.99
C ASP A 75 9.26 -5.45 16.92
N ARG A 76 8.22 -6.11 16.37
CA ARG A 76 7.16 -6.76 17.15
C ARG A 76 7.64 -7.70 18.26
N ASP A 77 8.85 -8.24 18.12
CA ASP A 77 9.48 -9.17 19.07
C ASP A 77 10.50 -8.51 20.03
N ARG A 78 10.68 -7.18 20.00
CA ARG A 78 11.58 -6.47 20.91
C ARG A 78 10.83 -6.03 22.18
N THR A 79 10.99 -6.80 23.25
CA THR A 79 10.67 -6.39 24.63
C THR A 79 11.75 -5.51 25.23
#